data_AF-A0A7G5E2M3-F1
#
_entry.id   AF-A0A7G5E2M3-F1
#
_cell.length_a   1.000
_cell.length_b   1.000
_cell.length_c   1.000
_cell.angle_alpha   90.00
_cell.angle_beta   90.00
_cell.angle_gamma   90.00
#
_symmetry.space_group_name_H-M   'P 1'
#
loop_
_entity.id
_entity.type
_entity.pdbx_description
1 polymer ?
#
loop_
_entity_poly.entity_id
_entity_poly.type
_entity_poly.pdbx_seq_one_letter_code
_entity_poly.pdbx_strand_id
1 'polypeptide(L)'
;MDYNQLPLFIRESNIFTENEKIKLAQIERLPTPHEVDDITSLPEIYELLNAFIGDQSARNTHLQLKAKEYLQDNQIDMAWKVLLI
;
A
#
# COMPACT_ATOMS: atom_id res chain seq x y z
N MET A 1 -8.52 -9.76 -9.21
CA MET A 1 -9.77 -9.05 -8.86
C MET A 1 -10.20 -8.18 -10.04
N ASP A 2 -11.49 -7.87 -10.19
CA ASP A 2 -11.91 -6.83 -11.15
C ASP A 2 -11.51 -5.44 -10.62
N TYR A 3 -11.16 -4.50 -11.50
CA TYR A 3 -10.86 -3.11 -11.11
C TYR A 3 -11.98 -2.47 -10.27
N ASN A 4 -13.23 -2.87 -10.51
CA ASN A 4 -14.39 -2.40 -9.75
C ASN A 4 -14.47 -2.96 -8.33
N GLN A 5 -13.76 -4.05 -8.02
CA GLN A 5 -13.65 -4.62 -6.68
C GLN A 5 -12.54 -3.95 -5.85
N LEU A 6 -11.78 -3.04 -6.45
CA LEU A 6 -10.82 -2.24 -5.68
C LEU A 6 -11.55 -1.44 -4.60
N PRO A 7 -11.00 -1.38 -3.38
CA PRO A 7 -11.49 -0.52 -2.33
C PRO A 7 -11.57 0.93 -2.78
N LEU A 8 -12.56 1.64 -2.23
CA LEU A 8 -12.81 3.05 -2.56
C LEU A 8 -11.57 3.92 -2.35
N PHE A 9 -10.80 3.67 -1.29
CA PHE A 9 -9.57 4.43 -0.98
C PHE A 9 -8.47 4.29 -2.04
N ILE A 10 -8.42 3.19 -2.79
CA ILE A 10 -7.50 3.03 -3.94
C ILE A 10 -8.07 3.74 -5.16
N ARG A 11 -9.37 3.57 -5.41
CA ARG A 11 -10.06 4.18 -6.56
C ARG A 11 -10.04 5.70 -6.50
N GLU A 12 -10.26 6.27 -5.31
CA GLU A 12 -10.25 7.71 -5.03
C GLU A 12 -8.86 8.25 -4.68
N SER A 13 -7.84 7.39 -4.56
CA SER A 13 -6.47 7.86 -4.35
C SER A 13 -6.00 8.69 -5.54
N ASN A 14 -5.49 9.89 -5.23
CA ASN A 14 -4.79 10.77 -6.17
C ASN A 14 -3.30 10.41 -6.33
N ILE A 15 -2.77 9.49 -5.53
CA ILE A 15 -1.35 9.08 -5.59
C ILE A 15 -1.13 8.03 -6.68
N PHE A 16 -2.10 7.12 -6.84
CA PHE A 16 -2.05 6.07 -7.85
C PHE A 16 -2.62 6.55 -9.19
N THR A 17 -1.88 6.27 -10.25
CA THR A 17 -2.33 6.40 -11.65
C THR A 17 -3.27 5.26 -12.01
N GLU A 18 -4.03 5.40 -13.12
CA GLU A 18 -4.93 4.33 -13.59
C GLU A 18 -4.19 3.00 -13.81
N ASN A 19 -2.98 3.05 -14.35
CA ASN A 19 -2.18 1.84 -14.57
C ASN A 19 -1.76 1.16 -13.26
N GLU A 20 -1.41 1.93 -12.23
CA GLU A 20 -1.07 1.39 -10.90
C GLU A 20 -2.30 0.79 -10.22
N LYS A 21 -3.47 1.41 -10.36
CA LYS A 21 -4.74 0.86 -9.88
C LYS A 21 -5.07 -0.47 -10.59
N ILE A 22 -4.85 -0.55 -11.91
CA ILE A 22 -5.01 -1.80 -12.67
C ILE A 22 -4.05 -2.88 -12.15
N LYS A 23 -2.78 -2.55 -11.90
CA LYS A 23 -1.80 -3.48 -11.29
C LYS A 23 -2.26 -3.96 -9.91
N LEU A 24 -2.74 -3.07 -9.04
CA LEU A 24 -3.27 -3.46 -7.73
C LEU A 24 -4.45 -4.44 -7.85
N ALA A 25 -5.29 -4.28 -8.87
CA ALA A 25 -6.42 -5.19 -9.12
C ALA A 25 -5.97 -6.60 -9.58
N GLN A 26 -4.73 -6.75 -10.07
CA GLN A 26 -4.16 -8.05 -10.44
C GLN A 26 -3.80 -8.91 -9.22
N ILE A 27 -3.93 -8.40 -7.99
CA ILE A 27 -3.70 -9.21 -6.80
C ILE A 27 -4.63 -10.44 -6.77
N GLU A 28 -4.05 -11.60 -6.44
CA GLU A 28 -4.78 -12.86 -6.33
C GLU A 28 -5.63 -12.90 -5.04
N ARG A 29 -5.07 -12.45 -3.92
CA ARG A 29 -5.74 -12.35 -2.62
C ARG A 29 -5.22 -11.16 -1.84
N LEU A 30 -6.10 -10.44 -1.14
CA LEU A 30 -5.65 -9.40 -0.21
C LEU A 30 -4.86 -10.03 0.94
N PRO A 31 -3.78 -9.39 1.40
CA PRO A 31 -3.00 -9.90 2.52
C PRO A 31 -3.82 -9.85 3.81
N THR A 32 -3.56 -10.81 4.68
CA THR A 32 -4.25 -10.91 5.96
C THR A 32 -3.69 -9.89 6.97
N PRO A 33 -4.44 -9.52 8.03
CA PRO A 33 -3.94 -8.61 9.06
C PRO A 33 -2.62 -9.06 9.68
N HIS A 34 -2.39 -10.37 9.81
CA HIS A 34 -1.14 -10.92 10.31
C HIS A 34 0.03 -10.64 9.36
N GLU A 35 -0.17 -10.82 8.05
CA GLU A 35 0.87 -10.53 7.06
C GLU A 35 1.15 -9.03 6.90
N VAL A 36 0.17 -8.19 7.18
CA VAL A 36 0.35 -6.73 7.26
C VAL A 36 1.19 -6.39 8.49
N ASP A 37 0.87 -6.95 9.66
CA ASP A 37 1.62 -6.73 10.89
C ASP A 37 3.09 -7.19 10.76
N ASP A 38 3.31 -8.33 10.09
CA ASP A 38 4.66 -8.86 9.82
C ASP A 38 5.55 -7.83 9.09
N ILE A 39 5.01 -7.06 8.15
CA ILE A 39 5.80 -6.06 7.43
C ILE A 39 6.03 -4.77 8.21
N THR A 40 5.22 -4.48 9.23
CA THR A 40 5.44 -3.30 10.09
C THR A 40 6.74 -3.41 10.88
N SER A 41 7.22 -4.65 11.09
CA SER A 41 8.51 -4.95 11.72
C SER A 41 9.71 -4.77 10.79
N LEU A 42 9.48 -4.58 9.48
CA LEU A 42 10.58 -4.32 8.54
C LEU A 42 11.22 -2.96 8.85
N PRO A 43 12.55 -2.85 8.87
CA PRO A 43 13.24 -1.61 9.23
C PRO A 43 12.73 -0.40 8.43
N GLU A 44 12.58 -0.56 7.11
CA GLU A 44 12.12 0.52 6.22
C GLU A 44 10.70 1.01 6.53
N ILE A 45 9.80 0.10 6.90
CA ILE A 45 8.41 0.43 7.21
C ILE A 45 8.34 1.00 8.61
N TYR A 46 9.03 0.38 9.57
CA TYR A 46 9.13 0.85 10.94
C TYR A 46 9.69 2.28 10.99
N GLU A 47 10.77 2.57 10.27
CA GLU A 47 11.37 3.91 10.19
C GLU A 47 10.40 4.92 9.57
N LEU A 48 9.70 4.56 8.49
CA LEU A 48 8.66 5.40 7.89
C LEU A 48 7.54 5.69 8.90
N LEU A 49 7.01 4.66 9.54
CA LEU A 49 5.96 4.81 10.56
C LEU A 49 6.43 5.70 11.70
N ASN A 50 7.65 5.49 12.19
CA ASN A 50 8.26 6.25 13.29
C ASN A 50 8.50 7.73 12.92
N ALA A 51 8.94 7.99 11.68
CA ALA A 51 9.17 9.34 11.17
C ALA A 51 7.88 10.17 11.08
N PHE A 52 6.74 9.53 10.86
CA PHE A 52 5.44 10.19 10.68
C PHE A 52 4.41 9.88 11.79
N ILE A 53 4.82 9.44 12.98
CA ILE A 53 3.90 9.14 14.11
C ILE A 53 3.04 10.37 14.48
N GLY A 54 3.63 11.57 14.40
CA GLY A 54 2.94 12.82 14.74
C GLY A 54 2.12 13.42 13.60
N ASP A 55 2.22 12.89 12.37
CA ASP A 55 1.59 13.45 11.18
C ASP A 55 0.94 12.35 10.34
N GLN A 56 -0.31 12.04 10.69
CA GLN A 56 -1.08 10.96 10.06
C GLN A 56 -1.33 11.21 8.57
N SER A 57 -1.48 12.47 8.17
CA SER A 57 -1.66 12.87 6.77
C SER A 57 -0.40 12.57 5.94
N ALA A 58 0.76 12.97 6.46
CA ALA A 58 2.05 12.66 5.85
C ALA A 58 2.29 11.14 5.82
N ARG A 59 2.04 10.44 6.94
CA ARG A 59 2.17 8.97 7.03
C ARG A 59 1.40 8.27 5.91
N ASN A 60 0.11 8.57 5.75
CA ASN A 60 -0.72 7.93 4.74
C ASN A 60 -0.20 8.20 3.31
N THR A 61 0.23 9.43 3.04
CA THR A 61 0.83 9.80 1.75
C THR A 61 2.11 8.99 1.49
N HIS A 62 3.00 8.89 2.49
CA HIS A 62 4.25 8.15 2.37
C HIS A 62 4.02 6.63 2.24
N LEU A 63 3.06 6.05 2.95
CA LEU A 63 2.68 4.65 2.77
C LEU A 63 2.17 4.39 1.35
N GLN A 64 1.35 5.28 0.79
CA GLN A 64 0.91 5.17 -0.60
C GLN A 64 2.07 5.28 -1.61
N LEU A 65 3.02 6.19 -1.38
CA LEU A 65 4.22 6.31 -2.20
C LEU A 65 5.10 5.06 -2.10
N LYS A 66 5.28 4.52 -0.90
CA LYS A 66 6.05 3.30 -0.67
C LYS A 66 5.41 2.10 -1.35
N ALA A 67 4.09 1.97 -1.27
CA ALA A 67 3.34 0.96 -2.01
C ALA A 67 3.49 1.12 -3.53
N LYS A 68 3.57 2.35 -4.03
CA LYS A 68 3.82 2.62 -5.45
C LYS A 68 5.22 2.15 -5.87
N GLU A 69 6.25 2.31 -5.05
CA GLU A 69 7.58 1.73 -5.30
C GLU A 69 7.49 0.20 -5.43
N TYR A 70 6.82 -0.46 -4.49
CA TYR A 70 6.62 -1.91 -4.57
C TYR A 70 5.86 -2.35 -5.84
N LEU A 71 4.89 -1.56 -6.33
CA LEU A 71 4.22 -1.84 -7.61
C LEU A 71 5.13 -1.69 -8.83
N GLN A 72 6.15 -0.83 -8.76
CA GLN A 72 7.15 -0.68 -9.82
C GLN A 72 8.06 -1.90 -9.88
N ASP A 73 8.40 -2.48 -8.73
CA ASP A 73 9.12 -3.75 -8.60
C ASP A 73 8.26 -5.01 -8.84
N ASN A 74 7.02 -4.83 -9.33
CA ASN A 74 6.03 -5.91 -9.51
C ASN A 74 5.67 -6.66 -8.20
N GLN A 75 5.98 -6.09 -7.03
CA GLN A 75 5.63 -6.63 -5.72
C GLN A 75 4.24 -6.13 -5.29
N ILE A 76 3.21 -6.61 -5.99
CA ILE A 76 1.81 -6.23 -5.74
C ILE A 76 1.39 -6.59 -4.31
N ASP A 77 1.81 -7.75 -3.80
CA ASP A 77 1.53 -8.21 -2.44
C ASP A 77 2.09 -7.24 -1.38
N MET A 78 3.35 -6.83 -1.51
CA MET A 78 3.98 -5.86 -0.60
C MET A 78 3.28 -4.49 -0.67
N ALA A 79 2.93 -4.02 -1.87
CA ALA A 79 2.20 -2.78 -2.02
C ALA A 79 0.88 -2.80 -1.24
N TRP A 80 0.13 -3.89 -1.35
CA TRP A 80 -1.12 -4.07 -0.61
C TRP A 80 -0.90 -4.15 0.89
N LYS A 81 0.14 -4.86 1.35
CA LYS A 81 0.45 -4.92 2.78
C LYS A 81 0.69 -3.54 3.34
N VAL A 82 1.51 -2.71 2.67
CA VAL A 82 1.81 -1.35 3.09
C VAL A 82 0.57 -0.46 3.10
N LEU A 83 -0.32 -0.63 2.13
CA LEU A 83 -1.56 0.12 2.01
C LEU A 83 -2.59 -0.18 3.10
N LEU A 84 -2.43 -1.31 3.81
CA LEU A 84 -3.36 -1.78 4.83
C LEU A 84 -2.85 -1.52 6.26
N ILE A 85 -1.69 -0.85 6.42
CA ILE A 85 -1.13 -0.40 7.71
C ILE A 85 -1.80 0.88 8.22
#